data_AF-A0A7K4IBV9-F1
#
_entry.id   AF-A0A7K4IBV9-F1
#
_cell.length_a   1.000
_cell.length_b   1.000
_cell.length_c   1.000
_cell.angle_alpha   90.00
_cell.angle_beta   90.00
_cell.angle_gamma   90.00
#
_symmetry.space_group_name_H-M   'P 1'
#
loop_
_entity.id
_entity.type
_entity.pdbx_description
1 polymer ?
#
loop_
_entity_poly.entity_id
_entity_poly.type
_entity_poly.pdbx_seq_one_letter_code
_entity_poly.pdbx_strand_id
1 'polypeptide(L)'
;METLEILRTGFVAFIDGLWWGLRDNVGALSMYEGFSSAFKQMGKEIAQLSGGKGPQDGARIAALAMNAIGLDVGQEGNKVTVRSCPIWNRILERGLEYAFHIEEICWLPMMQGIGEVVGAKPSCDASLRRIHLEKAKVEYKVSKAEEAAKQGRITQEELQKQLATLKDSLKQLPAAGGYHFG
;
A
#
# COMPACT_ATOMS: atom_id res chain seq x y z
N MET A 1 19.53 -1.24 -17.46
CA MET A 1 18.43 -0.62 -16.70
C MET A 1 17.65 0.22 -17.69
N GLU A 2 16.39 -0.13 -17.90
CA GLU A 2 15.52 0.62 -18.81
C GLU A 2 15.09 1.96 -18.17
N THR A 3 14.74 2.96 -18.98
CA THR A 3 14.38 4.31 -18.50
C THR A 3 13.26 4.30 -17.44
N LEU A 4 12.30 3.39 -17.60
CA LEU A 4 11.19 3.23 -16.66
C LEU A 4 11.66 2.65 -15.31
N GLU A 5 12.64 1.76 -15.31
CA GLU A 5 13.24 1.23 -14.08
C GLU A 5 14.02 2.30 -13.32
N ILE A 6 14.73 3.19 -14.04
CA ILE A 6 15.42 4.35 -13.44
C ILE A 6 14.41 5.27 -12.75
N LEU A 7 13.33 5.63 -13.43
CA LEU A 7 12.27 6.49 -12.88
C LEU A 7 11.63 5.88 -11.64
N ARG A 8 11.29 4.58 -11.70
CA ARG A 8 10.73 3.84 -10.57
C ARG A 8 11.67 3.82 -9.38
N THR A 9 12.96 3.53 -9.62
CA THR A 9 13.98 3.50 -8.56
C THR A 9 14.16 4.88 -7.94
N GLY A 10 14.23 5.93 -8.76
CA GLY A 10 14.32 7.32 -8.30
C GLY A 10 13.11 7.74 -7.47
N PHE A 11 11.90 7.33 -7.87
CA PHE A 11 10.69 7.61 -7.13
C PHE A 11 10.66 6.92 -5.76
N VAL A 12 11.08 5.65 -5.68
CA VAL A 12 11.24 4.95 -4.38
C VAL A 12 12.25 5.68 -3.50
N ALA A 13 13.39 6.11 -4.05
CA ALA A 13 14.40 6.86 -3.31
C ALA A 13 13.89 8.23 -2.81
N PHE A 14 13.06 8.91 -3.61
CA PHE A 14 12.40 10.15 -3.22
C PHE A 14 11.48 9.92 -2.00
N ILE A 15 10.63 8.90 -2.06
CA ILE A 15 9.74 8.52 -0.96
C ILE A 15 10.54 8.14 0.30
N ASP A 16 11.65 7.41 0.13
CA ASP A 16 12.56 7.09 1.23
C ASP A 16 13.12 8.36 1.90
N GLY A 17 13.47 9.38 1.11
CA GLY A 17 13.93 10.67 1.61
C GLY A 17 12.87 11.39 2.45
N LEU A 18 11.61 11.41 1.99
CA LEU A 18 10.49 11.96 2.75
C LEU A 18 10.28 11.21 4.07
N TRP A 19 10.36 9.88 4.04
CA TRP A 19 10.26 9.05 5.22
C TRP A 19 11.33 9.37 6.27
N TRP A 20 12.61 9.42 5.86
CA TRP A 20 13.71 9.77 6.77
C TRP A 20 13.56 11.18 7.35
N GLY A 21 13.16 12.14 6.52
CA GLY A 21 12.90 13.51 6.97
C GLY A 21 11.83 13.62 8.06
N LEU A 22 10.80 12.78 8.01
CA LEU A 22 9.78 12.69 9.07
C LEU A 22 10.27 11.98 10.31
N ARG A 23 11.00 10.86 10.15
CA ARG A 23 11.47 10.03 11.26
C ARG A 23 12.50 10.74 12.13
N ASP A 24 13.42 11.47 11.52
CA ASP A 24 14.61 12.00 12.20
C ASP A 24 14.39 13.41 12.79
N ASN A 25 13.21 14.03 12.59
CA ASN A 25 12.91 15.36 13.08
C ASN A 25 11.78 15.37 14.12
N VAL A 26 12.12 15.80 15.34
CA VAL A 26 11.18 15.99 16.45
C VAL A 26 10.38 17.29 16.23
N GLY A 27 9.30 17.18 15.45
CA GLY A 27 8.39 18.29 15.09
C GLY A 27 7.27 17.85 14.14
N ALA A 28 6.90 16.56 14.23
CA ALA A 28 6.42 15.73 13.14
C ALA A 28 5.07 16.11 12.49
N LEU A 29 4.30 17.03 13.07
CA LEU A 29 2.97 17.39 12.52
C LEU A 29 3.07 18.33 11.31
N SER A 30 3.94 19.34 11.34
CA SER A 30 4.03 20.32 10.24
C SER A 30 4.63 19.72 8.97
N MET A 31 5.61 18.82 9.09
CA MET A 31 6.14 18.06 7.95
C MET A 31 5.16 17.00 7.44
N TYR A 32 4.43 16.33 8.34
CA TYR A 32 3.37 15.42 7.95
C TYR A 32 2.31 16.14 7.11
N GLU A 33 1.82 17.29 7.61
CA GLU A 33 0.86 18.12 6.90
C GLU A 33 1.42 18.66 5.59
N GLY A 34 2.69 19.06 5.57
CA GLY A 34 3.38 19.53 4.37
C GLY A 34 3.43 18.46 3.27
N PHE A 35 3.86 17.25 3.60
CA PHE A 35 3.94 16.15 2.63
C PHE A 35 2.55 15.68 2.20
N SER A 36 1.63 15.50 3.15
CA SER A 36 0.24 15.15 2.86
C SER A 36 -0.42 16.18 1.92
N SER A 37 -0.20 17.47 2.18
CA SER A 37 -0.70 18.55 1.33
C SER A 37 -0.06 18.55 -0.06
N ALA A 38 1.22 18.24 -0.17
CA ALA A 38 1.91 18.14 -1.46
C ALA A 38 1.33 16.99 -2.32
N PHE A 39 1.13 15.80 -1.74
CA PHE A 39 0.47 14.70 -2.43
C PHE A 39 -0.98 15.02 -2.81
N LYS A 40 -1.71 15.69 -1.92
CA LYS A 40 -3.06 16.17 -2.22
C LYS A 40 -3.07 17.17 -3.38
N GLN A 41 -2.14 18.12 -3.41
CA GLN A 41 -2.01 19.08 -4.50
C GLN A 41 -1.68 18.37 -5.82
N MET A 42 -0.76 17.41 -5.80
CA MET A 42 -0.46 16.56 -6.96
C MET A 42 -1.73 15.87 -7.49
N GLY A 43 -2.54 15.31 -6.59
CA GLY A 43 -3.83 14.71 -6.96
C GLY A 43 -4.78 15.68 -7.65
N LYS A 44 -4.86 16.93 -7.17
CA LYS A 44 -5.69 17.98 -7.79
C LYS A 44 -5.22 18.31 -9.20
N GLU A 45 -3.91 18.53 -9.36
CA GLU A 45 -3.32 18.90 -10.65
C GLU A 45 -3.54 17.81 -11.69
N ILE A 46 -3.30 16.54 -11.31
CA ILE A 46 -3.53 15.40 -12.21
C ILE A 46 -5.01 15.31 -12.60
N ALA A 47 -5.93 15.50 -11.65
CA ALA A 47 -7.36 15.45 -11.94
C ALA A 47 -7.83 16.61 -12.82
N GLN A 48 -7.31 17.82 -12.61
CA GLN A 48 -7.60 18.99 -13.45
C GLN A 48 -7.14 18.79 -14.90
N LEU A 49 -5.95 18.21 -15.09
CA LEU A 49 -5.40 17.92 -16.42
C LEU A 49 -6.14 16.77 -17.11
N SER A 50 -6.55 15.76 -16.35
CA SER A 50 -7.21 14.56 -16.89
C SER A 50 -8.67 14.82 -17.26
N GLY A 51 -9.32 15.76 -16.57
CA GLY A 51 -10.76 15.99 -16.66
C GLY A 51 -11.58 14.79 -16.16
N GLY A 52 -12.88 15.02 -15.95
CA GLY A 52 -13.82 13.97 -15.53
C GLY A 52 -14.68 14.39 -14.33
N LYS A 53 -15.69 13.57 -14.03
CA LYS A 53 -16.60 13.81 -12.90
C LYS A 53 -17.08 12.49 -12.29
N GLY A 54 -17.16 12.48 -10.96
CA GLY A 54 -17.72 11.40 -10.18
C GLY A 54 -16.74 10.26 -9.90
N PRO A 55 -17.23 9.23 -9.19
CA PRO A 55 -16.36 8.19 -8.61
C PRO A 55 -15.57 7.34 -9.60
N GLN A 56 -16.16 7.06 -10.77
CA GLN A 56 -15.49 6.25 -11.80
C GLN A 56 -14.29 6.98 -12.41
N ASP A 57 -14.46 8.27 -12.72
CA ASP A 57 -13.35 9.09 -13.21
C ASP A 57 -12.28 9.29 -12.13
N GLY A 58 -12.67 9.45 -10.86
CA GLY A 58 -11.73 9.48 -9.74
C GLY A 58 -10.84 8.23 -9.68
N ALA A 59 -11.45 7.05 -9.79
CA ALA A 59 -10.72 5.78 -9.79
C ALA A 59 -9.82 5.62 -11.02
N ARG A 60 -10.31 5.98 -12.21
CA ARG A 60 -9.52 5.95 -13.46
C ARG A 60 -8.29 6.86 -13.36
N ILE A 61 -8.46 8.09 -12.90
CA ILE A 61 -7.37 9.07 -12.75
C ILE A 61 -6.35 8.59 -11.73
N ALA A 62 -6.81 8.08 -10.58
CA ALA A 62 -5.93 7.53 -9.56
C ALA A 62 -5.12 6.33 -10.09
N ALA A 63 -5.76 5.42 -10.82
CA ALA A 63 -5.07 4.29 -11.44
C ALA A 63 -4.03 4.74 -12.47
N LEU A 64 -4.33 5.75 -13.29
CA LEU A 64 -3.37 6.33 -14.24
C LEU A 64 -2.17 6.96 -13.51
N ALA A 65 -2.42 7.77 -12.48
CA ALA A 65 -1.38 8.39 -11.68
C ALA A 65 -0.46 7.34 -11.03
N MET A 66 -1.05 6.32 -10.40
CA MET A 66 -0.31 5.26 -9.74
C MET A 66 0.46 4.37 -10.73
N ASN A 67 -0.12 4.05 -11.89
CA ASN A 67 0.60 3.33 -12.95
C ASN A 67 1.78 4.14 -13.49
N ALA A 68 1.64 5.47 -13.63
CA ALA A 68 2.70 6.35 -14.13
C ALA A 68 3.92 6.40 -13.19
N ILE A 69 3.73 6.28 -11.87
CA ILE A 69 4.81 6.16 -10.89
C ILE A 69 5.27 4.71 -10.68
N GLY A 70 4.76 3.78 -11.50
CA GLY A 70 5.23 2.40 -11.60
C GLY A 70 4.62 1.41 -10.61
N LEU A 71 3.48 1.73 -10.01
CA LEU A 71 2.65 0.72 -9.36
C LEU A 71 1.96 -0.12 -10.44
N ASP A 72 1.73 -1.41 -10.18
CA ASP A 72 0.83 -2.23 -10.99
C ASP A 72 -0.58 -2.08 -10.43
N VAL A 73 -1.42 -1.31 -11.12
CA VAL A 73 -2.75 -0.95 -10.66
C VAL A 73 -3.83 -1.35 -11.64
N GLY A 74 -4.78 -2.15 -11.15
CA GLY A 74 -6.06 -2.41 -11.81
C GLY A 74 -7.13 -1.42 -11.39
N GLN A 75 -8.06 -1.13 -12.30
CA GLN A 75 -9.25 -0.32 -12.05
C GLN A 75 -10.50 -1.10 -12.46
N GLU A 76 -11.51 -1.14 -11.59
CA GLU A 76 -12.82 -1.74 -11.85
C GLU A 76 -13.91 -0.79 -11.34
N GLY A 77 -14.62 -0.14 -12.25
CA GLY A 77 -15.62 0.87 -11.88
C GLY A 77 -14.99 2.00 -11.05
N ASN A 78 -15.47 2.18 -9.82
CA ASN A 78 -14.96 3.17 -8.86
C ASN A 78 -13.87 2.62 -7.91
N LYS A 79 -13.37 1.40 -8.16
CA LYS A 79 -12.34 0.75 -7.34
C LYS A 79 -10.99 0.76 -8.02
N VAL A 80 -9.95 0.88 -7.21
CA VAL A 80 -8.53 0.87 -7.58
C VAL A 80 -7.84 -0.23 -6.77
N THR A 81 -7.11 -1.11 -7.44
CA THR A 81 -6.43 -2.26 -6.83
C THR A 81 -4.95 -2.21 -7.15
N VAL A 82 -4.12 -1.98 -6.14
CA VAL A 82 -2.66 -1.99 -6.24
C VAL A 82 -2.17 -3.43 -6.06
N ARG A 83 -1.89 -4.10 -7.17
CA ARG A 83 -1.48 -5.52 -7.23
C ARG A 83 -0.03 -5.72 -6.87
N SER A 84 0.83 -4.77 -7.22
CA SER A 84 2.22 -4.74 -6.79
C SER A 84 2.76 -3.31 -6.82
N CYS A 85 3.80 -3.03 -6.02
CA CYS A 85 4.50 -1.76 -6.10
C CYS A 85 6.01 -1.93 -5.84
N PRO A 86 6.86 -1.07 -6.44
CA PRO A 86 8.31 -1.06 -6.16
C PRO A 86 8.63 -0.84 -4.68
N ILE A 87 7.72 -0.20 -3.95
CA ILE A 87 7.82 0.16 -2.54
C ILE A 87 7.48 -1.03 -1.63
N TRP A 88 6.90 -2.11 -2.15
CA TRP A 88 6.47 -3.25 -1.33
C TRP A 88 7.65 -3.90 -0.61
N ASN A 89 8.77 -4.10 -1.33
CA ASN A 89 9.99 -4.62 -0.71
C ASN A 89 10.48 -3.70 0.42
N ARG A 90 10.34 -2.37 0.28
CA ARG A 90 10.67 -1.42 1.34
C ARG A 90 9.72 -1.52 2.53
N ILE A 91 8.43 -1.78 2.30
CA ILE A 91 7.49 -2.07 3.39
C ILE A 91 7.90 -3.34 4.15
N LEU A 92 8.37 -4.39 3.44
CA LEU A 92 8.88 -5.61 4.08
C LEU A 92 10.14 -5.32 4.92
N GLU A 93 11.04 -4.49 4.42
CA GLU A 93 12.31 -4.17 5.08
C GLU A 93 12.16 -3.19 6.25
N ARG A 94 11.33 -2.15 6.10
CA ARG A 94 11.22 -1.01 7.02
C ARG A 94 10.00 -1.07 7.94
N GLY A 95 9.06 -1.97 7.67
CA GLY A 95 7.94 -2.26 8.56
C GLY A 95 6.79 -1.26 8.51
N LEU A 96 6.01 -1.24 9.59
CA LEU A 96 4.66 -0.67 9.64
C LEU A 96 4.59 0.84 9.49
N GLU A 97 5.58 1.55 10.00
CA GLU A 97 5.58 3.01 10.00
C GLU A 97 5.81 3.53 8.57
N TYR A 98 6.69 2.87 7.83
CA TYR A 98 6.89 3.15 6.41
C TYR A 98 5.62 2.84 5.61
N ALA A 99 4.95 1.71 5.87
CA ALA A 99 3.68 1.40 5.22
C ALA A 99 2.59 2.45 5.52
N PHE A 100 2.53 2.95 6.75
CA PHE A 100 1.64 4.04 7.14
C PHE A 100 1.97 5.34 6.38
N HIS A 101 3.25 5.68 6.24
CA HIS A 101 3.68 6.84 5.45
C HIS A 101 3.16 6.76 4.01
N ILE A 102 3.32 5.61 3.37
CA ILE A 102 2.83 5.38 2.02
C ILE A 102 1.30 5.54 1.92
N GLU A 103 0.56 4.91 2.82
CA GLU A 103 -0.91 4.88 2.74
C GLU A 103 -1.56 6.22 3.11
N GLU A 104 -1.15 6.80 4.24
CA GLU A 104 -1.85 7.91 4.88
C GLU A 104 -1.24 9.28 4.53
N ILE A 105 0.02 9.31 4.08
CA ILE A 105 0.73 10.55 3.74
C ILE A 105 0.88 10.71 2.23
N CYS A 106 1.04 9.61 1.49
CA CYS A 106 1.20 9.66 0.03
C CYS A 106 -0.10 9.36 -0.72
N TRP A 107 -0.61 8.14 -0.64
CA TRP A 107 -1.67 7.67 -1.52
C TRP A 107 -3.05 8.21 -1.19
N LEU A 108 -3.50 8.10 0.06
CA LEU A 108 -4.81 8.60 0.43
C LEU A 108 -4.94 10.12 0.22
N PRO A 109 -3.95 10.97 0.59
CA PRO A 109 -4.01 12.39 0.28
C PRO A 109 -4.04 12.70 -1.22
N MET A 110 -3.23 11.99 -2.03
CA MET A 110 -3.31 12.13 -3.48
C MET A 110 -4.70 11.79 -4.02
N MET A 111 -5.29 10.69 -3.56
CA MET A 111 -6.67 10.36 -3.93
C MET A 111 -7.67 11.40 -3.45
N GLN A 112 -7.48 12.00 -2.28
CA GLN A 112 -8.35 13.08 -1.78
C GLN A 112 -8.28 14.30 -2.69
N GLY A 113 -7.09 14.65 -3.18
CA GLY A 113 -6.91 15.71 -4.17
C GLY A 113 -7.70 15.46 -5.45
N ILE A 114 -7.62 14.22 -5.97
CA ILE A 114 -8.40 13.79 -7.13
C ILE A 114 -9.90 13.90 -6.83
N GLY A 115 -10.32 13.37 -5.68
CA GLY A 115 -11.71 13.35 -5.22
C GLY A 115 -12.35 14.74 -5.14
N GLU A 116 -11.61 15.73 -4.64
CA GLU A 116 -12.07 17.12 -4.57
C GLU A 116 -12.37 17.72 -5.94
N VAL A 117 -11.58 17.38 -6.96
CA VAL A 117 -11.76 17.90 -8.33
C VAL A 117 -12.91 17.20 -9.03
N VAL A 118 -13.00 15.87 -8.92
CA VAL A 118 -14.05 15.11 -9.61
C VAL A 118 -15.38 15.07 -8.85
N GLY A 119 -15.41 15.53 -7.60
CA GLY A 119 -16.59 15.50 -6.75
C GLY A 119 -16.92 14.09 -6.22
N ALA A 120 -15.90 13.35 -5.75
CA ALA A 120 -16.04 12.02 -5.16
C ALA A 120 -15.17 11.87 -3.91
N LYS A 121 -15.52 10.98 -2.99
CA LYS A 121 -14.78 10.79 -1.73
C LYS A 121 -13.99 9.48 -1.75
N PRO A 122 -12.65 9.50 -1.67
CA PRO A 122 -11.87 8.27 -1.63
C PRO A 122 -11.85 7.63 -0.24
N SER A 123 -11.65 6.32 -0.20
CA SER A 123 -11.35 5.55 1.01
C SER A 123 -10.45 4.35 0.70
N CYS A 124 -9.74 3.89 1.73
CA CYS A 124 -8.92 2.69 1.69
C CYS A 124 -9.73 1.51 2.24
N ASP A 125 -10.02 0.52 1.39
CA ASP A 125 -10.74 -0.71 1.76
C ASP A 125 -9.79 -1.78 2.30
N ALA A 126 -8.63 -1.90 1.67
CA ALA A 126 -7.61 -2.87 2.00
C ALA A 126 -6.25 -2.20 2.02
N SER A 127 -5.64 -2.21 3.20
CA SER A 127 -4.34 -1.61 3.47
C SER A 127 -3.23 -2.65 3.21
N LEU A 128 -2.23 -2.28 2.41
CA LEU A 128 -0.98 -3.00 2.20
C LEU A 128 -0.30 -3.33 3.54
N ARG A 129 -0.35 -2.40 4.51
CA ARG A 129 0.16 -2.61 5.88
C ARG A 129 -0.55 -3.76 6.58
N ARG A 130 -1.89 -3.82 6.51
CA ARG A 130 -2.68 -4.90 7.14
C ARG A 130 -2.38 -6.25 6.51
N ILE A 131 -2.31 -6.31 5.18
CA ILE A 131 -1.95 -7.53 4.45
C ILE A 131 -0.56 -8.02 4.88
N HIS A 132 0.41 -7.11 4.97
CA HIS A 132 1.76 -7.44 5.41
C HIS A 132 1.79 -7.97 6.85
N LEU A 133 1.12 -7.29 7.79
CA LEU A 133 1.04 -7.72 9.19
C LEU A 133 0.48 -9.13 9.34
N GLU A 134 -0.62 -9.42 8.65
CA GLU A 134 -1.25 -10.73 8.75
C GLU A 134 -0.39 -11.81 8.11
N LYS A 135 0.27 -11.51 6.98
CA LYS A 135 1.22 -12.43 6.36
C LYS A 135 2.39 -12.77 7.30
N ALA A 136 3.03 -11.76 7.90
CA ALA A 136 4.15 -11.95 8.82
C ALA A 136 3.74 -12.74 10.08
N LYS A 137 2.54 -12.48 10.62
CA LYS A 137 1.98 -13.25 11.75
C LYS A 137 1.79 -14.72 11.39
N VAL A 138 1.28 -15.02 10.19
CA VAL A 138 1.09 -16.40 9.74
C VAL A 138 2.43 -17.09 9.54
N GLU A 139 3.39 -16.46 8.87
CA GLU A 139 4.74 -17.00 8.65
C GLU A 139 5.45 -17.32 9.98
N TYR A 140 5.33 -16.43 10.97
CA TYR A 140 5.85 -16.68 12.32
C TYR A 140 5.20 -17.91 12.98
N LYS A 141 3.87 -18.06 12.87
CA LYS A 141 3.15 -19.21 13.42
C LYS A 141 3.52 -20.51 12.73
N VAL A 142 3.73 -20.49 11.41
CA VAL A 142 4.22 -21.63 10.62
C VAL A 142 5.59 -22.06 11.12
N SER A 143 6.55 -21.13 11.21
CA SER A 143 7.90 -21.42 11.68
C SER A 143 7.90 -22.01 13.11
N LYS A 144 7.09 -21.43 14.01
CA LYS A 144 6.95 -21.93 15.39
C LYS A 144 6.34 -23.33 15.46
N ALA A 145 5.36 -23.64 14.61
CA ALA A 145 4.76 -24.97 14.54
C ALA A 145 5.77 -26.00 14.01
N GLU A 146 6.53 -25.66 12.97
CA GLU A 146 7.60 -26.51 12.43
C GLU A 146 8.68 -26.79 13.48
N GLU A 147 9.07 -25.78 14.27
CA GLU A 147 10.04 -25.95 15.35
C GLU A 147 9.49 -26.83 16.49
N ALA A 148 8.23 -26.64 16.88
CA ALA A 148 7.58 -27.50 17.87
C ALA A 148 7.51 -28.97 17.41
N ALA A 149 7.27 -29.22 16.13
CA ALA A 149 7.29 -30.56 15.55
C ALA A 149 8.69 -31.17 15.56
N LYS A 150 9.73 -30.38 15.20
CA LYS A 150 11.14 -30.81 15.28
C LYS A 150 11.55 -31.18 16.72
N GLN A 151 10.99 -30.49 17.71
CA GLN A 151 11.22 -30.75 19.13
C GLN A 151 10.34 -31.88 19.69
N GLY A 152 9.51 -32.53 18.87
CA GLY A 152 8.60 -33.59 19.30
C GLY A 152 7.45 -33.13 20.19
N ARG A 153 7.18 -31.81 20.26
CA ARG A 153 6.11 -31.23 21.10
C ARG A 153 4.73 -31.33 20.48
N ILE A 154 4.66 -31.52 19.16
CA ILE A 154 3.42 -31.78 18.41
C ILE A 154 3.68 -32.90 17.39
N THR A 155 2.63 -33.64 17.06
CA THR A 155 2.69 -34.70 16.05
C THR A 155 2.74 -34.14 14.62
N GLN A 156 3.16 -34.96 13.66
CA GLN A 156 3.11 -34.58 12.24
C GLN A 156 1.68 -34.32 11.74
N GLU A 157 0.68 -35.06 12.24
CA GLU A 157 -0.74 -34.82 11.92
C GLU A 157 -1.24 -33.48 12.45
N GLU A 158 -0.86 -33.12 13.69
CA GLU A 158 -1.20 -31.81 14.26
C GLU A 158 -0.51 -30.66 13.52
N LEU A 159 0.76 -30.84 13.13
CA LEU A 159 1.46 -29.88 12.27
C LEU A 159 0.70 -29.68 10.96
N GLN A 160 0.31 -30.74 10.26
CA GLN A 160 -0.41 -30.63 8.99
C GLN A 160 -1.76 -29.90 9.14
N LYS A 161 -2.52 -30.18 10.20
CA LYS A 161 -3.77 -29.45 10.49
C LYS A 161 -3.53 -27.96 10.75
N GLN A 162 -2.50 -27.64 11.53
CA GLN A 162 -2.15 -26.23 11.81
C GLN A 162 -1.70 -25.50 10.53
N LEU A 163 -0.84 -26.13 9.73
CA LEU A 163 -0.38 -25.56 8.46
C LEU A 163 -1.54 -25.36 7.47
N ALA A 164 -2.48 -26.30 7.38
CA ALA A 164 -3.66 -26.16 6.53
C ALA A 164 -4.50 -24.95 6.95
N THR A 165 -4.79 -24.83 8.26
CA THR A 165 -5.57 -23.69 8.81
C THR A 165 -4.87 -22.36 8.56
N LEU A 166 -3.55 -22.30 8.79
CA LEU A 166 -2.75 -21.10 8.58
C LEU A 166 -2.69 -20.72 7.09
N LYS A 167 -2.52 -21.69 6.19
CA LYS A 167 -2.53 -21.45 4.73
C LYS A 167 -3.91 -20.99 4.25
N ASP A 168 -4.98 -21.53 4.80
CA ASP A 168 -6.34 -21.08 4.46
C ASP A 168 -6.62 -19.66 4.96
N SER A 169 -6.09 -19.26 6.13
CA SER A 169 -6.19 -17.87 6.59
C SER A 169 -5.47 -16.89 5.65
N LEU A 170 -4.36 -17.29 5.01
CA LEU A 170 -3.66 -16.46 4.02
C LEU A 170 -4.50 -16.27 2.74
N LYS A 171 -5.27 -17.29 2.34
CA LYS A 171 -6.14 -17.20 1.14
C LYS A 171 -7.30 -16.22 1.34
N GLN A 172 -7.69 -15.95 2.58
CA GLN A 172 -8.75 -14.99 2.91
C GLN A 172 -8.23 -13.55 3.01
N LEU A 173 -6.91 -13.35 3.08
CA LEU A 173 -6.33 -12.00 3.07
C LEU A 173 -6.49 -11.38 1.68
N PRO A 174 -6.78 -10.07 1.60
CA PRO A 174 -6.73 -9.37 0.34
C PRO A 174 -5.36 -9.54 -0.31
N ALA A 175 -5.33 -9.95 -1.58
CA ALA A 175 -4.07 -10.15 -2.31
C ALA A 175 -3.41 -8.83 -2.76
N ALA A 176 -4.12 -7.70 -2.59
CA ALA A 176 -3.74 -6.40 -3.13
C ALA A 176 -4.26 -5.26 -2.25
N GLY A 177 -3.60 -4.11 -2.30
CA GLY A 177 -4.10 -2.88 -1.70
C GLY A 177 -5.33 -2.37 -2.46
N GLY A 178 -6.37 -1.94 -1.76
CA GLY A 178 -7.66 -1.60 -2.34
C GLY A 178 -8.13 -0.24 -1.89
N TYR A 179 -8.52 0.59 -2.86
CA TYR A 179 -9.10 1.90 -2.64
C TYR A 179 -10.39 2.03 -3.46
N HIS A 180 -11.32 2.86 -3.02
CA HIS A 180 -12.51 3.20 -3.80
C HIS A 180 -12.86 4.67 -3.68
N PHE A 181 -13.58 5.17 -4.68
CA PHE A 181 -14.23 6.48 -4.64
C PHE A 181 -15.74 6.28 -4.45
N GLY A 182 -16.33 7.01 -3.51
CA GLY A 182 -17.77 7.08 -3.23
C GLY A 182 -18.41 8.39 -3.68
#